data_AF-A0A6A6LEV1-F1
#
_entry.id   AF-A0A6A6LEV1-F1
#
_cell.length_a   1.000
_cell.length_b   1.000
_cell.length_c   1.000
_cell.angle_alpha   90.00
_cell.angle_beta   90.00
_cell.angle_gamma   90.00
#
_symmetry.space_group_name_H-M   'P 1'
#
loop_
_entity.id
_entity.type
_entity.pdbx_description
1 polymer ?
#
loop_
_entity_poly.entity_id
_entity_poly.type
_entity_poly.pdbx_seq_one_letter_code
_entity_poly.pdbx_strand_id
1 'polypeptide(L)'
;MQKTGAIQATAPTSDQQVINSSPPPSITTEAKILPTVETPPAVAETKVLPEDSLSETRKSSLDVLTVTKGLLAELSSRTRKRKSPNPEVLQKQKQTLEEFFNMPLEAIQQANAYGNIEGIIHSLIQNSNDLREKTTLEILLARVAEFRESIPMAMAIKETAEARIISLLGKATVLDARLEEREKKLSFLVTEFSRLSKEEENLEAEIQFLITQKAEILAHKKHVLADMEKTNDETSEDVEE
;
A
#
# COMPACT_ATOMS: atom_id res chain seq x y z
N MET A 1 -6.27 47.90 -33.89
CA MET A 1 -5.87 48.94 -32.91
C MET A 1 -6.43 48.47 -31.56
N GLN A 2 -5.57 47.97 -30.65
CA GLN A 2 -5.06 48.68 -29.45
C GLN A 2 -6.19 49.15 -28.53
N LYS A 3 -6.20 49.02 -27.19
CA LYS A 3 -5.34 48.54 -26.08
C LYS A 3 -6.27 48.73 -24.83
N THR A 4 -6.30 47.95 -23.76
CA THR A 4 -5.48 47.95 -22.51
C THR A 4 -6.47 47.51 -21.41
N GLY A 5 -6.18 46.51 -20.57
CA GLY A 5 -5.52 46.66 -19.25
C GLY A 5 -6.59 46.75 -18.13
N ALA A 6 -6.48 46.18 -16.93
CA ALA A 6 -5.48 45.36 -16.26
C ALA A 6 -6.20 44.59 -15.13
N ILE A 7 -5.71 43.40 -14.81
CA ILE A 7 -6.20 42.53 -13.73
C ILE A 7 -5.28 42.77 -12.53
N GLN A 8 -5.82 43.13 -11.38
CA GLN A 8 -5.06 43.24 -10.14
C GLN A 8 -5.34 42.01 -9.27
N ALA A 9 -4.28 41.24 -9.03
CA ALA A 9 -4.23 40.07 -8.16
C ALA A 9 -3.87 40.49 -6.73
N THR A 10 -4.57 39.92 -5.74
CA THR A 10 -4.14 39.91 -4.34
C THR A 10 -4.23 38.49 -3.82
N ALA A 11 -3.10 37.98 -3.33
CA ALA A 11 -2.88 36.63 -2.81
C ALA A 11 -3.59 36.39 -1.47
N PRO A 12 -3.96 35.14 -1.13
CA PRO A 12 -4.25 34.76 0.24
C PRO A 12 -3.00 34.20 0.94
N THR A 13 -2.89 34.61 2.20
CA THR A 13 -1.91 34.33 3.24
C THR A 13 -1.60 32.84 3.43
N SER A 14 -0.31 32.57 3.60
CA SER A 14 0.27 31.27 3.93
C SER A 14 0.03 30.94 5.41
N ASP A 15 -0.92 30.04 5.70
CA ASP A 15 -1.03 29.42 7.02
C ASP A 15 -0.08 28.22 7.15
N GLN A 16 0.81 28.34 8.12
CA GLN A 16 1.87 27.40 8.46
C GLN A 16 1.27 26.30 9.35
N GLN A 17 0.90 25.15 8.77
CA GLN A 17 0.59 23.95 9.57
C GLN A 17 1.85 23.10 9.75
N VAL A 18 2.38 23.16 10.96
CA VAL A 18 3.44 22.31 11.52
C VAL A 18 2.88 20.89 11.67
N ILE A 19 3.36 19.97 10.84
CA ILE A 19 3.04 18.55 10.95
C ILE A 19 3.95 17.95 12.03
N ASN A 20 3.37 17.62 13.18
CA ASN A 20 4.03 16.91 14.25
C ASN A 20 4.35 15.48 13.81
N SER A 21 5.63 15.14 13.72
CA SER A 21 6.10 13.77 13.53
C SER A 21 6.18 13.07 14.89
N SER A 22 5.28 12.12 15.16
CA SER A 22 5.41 11.18 16.29
C SER A 22 5.95 9.83 15.81
N PRO A 23 6.98 9.25 16.46
CA PRO A 23 7.45 7.89 16.17
C PRO A 23 6.57 6.81 16.84
N PRO A 24 6.54 5.57 16.30
CA PRO A 24 5.73 4.47 16.86
C PRO A 24 6.37 3.88 18.14
N PRO A 25 5.58 3.28 19.05
CA PRO A 25 6.11 2.70 20.27
C PRO A 25 6.80 1.34 20.03
N SER A 26 8.05 1.25 20.47
CA SER A 26 8.78 -0.01 20.64
C SER A 26 8.32 -0.72 21.91
N ILE A 27 7.98 -2.00 21.79
CA ILE A 27 7.68 -2.91 22.91
C ILE A 27 8.98 -3.50 23.48
N THR A 28 9.28 -3.16 24.73
CA THR A 28 10.36 -3.76 25.53
C THR A 28 9.76 -4.59 26.67
N THR A 29 10.24 -5.82 26.78
CA THR A 29 9.98 -6.84 27.80
C THR A 29 10.55 -6.48 29.19
N GLU A 30 9.75 -6.64 30.24
CA GLU A 30 10.02 -7.33 31.52
C GLU A 30 9.12 -6.77 32.64
N ALA A 31 8.29 -7.62 33.26
CA ALA A 31 7.69 -7.35 34.56
C ALA A 31 7.55 -8.66 35.35
N LYS A 32 8.55 -8.89 36.19
CA LYS A 32 8.59 -9.78 37.34
C LYS A 32 7.75 -9.14 38.46
N ILE A 33 6.87 -9.88 39.13
CA ILE A 33 6.61 -9.88 40.60
C ILE A 33 5.37 -10.76 40.93
N LEU A 34 5.54 -11.50 42.03
CA LEU A 34 4.68 -12.49 42.72
C LEU A 34 3.31 -11.96 43.19
N PRO A 35 2.40 -12.88 43.62
CA PRO A 35 1.87 -12.72 44.97
C PRO A 35 1.83 -13.99 45.83
N THR A 36 1.59 -13.72 47.10
CA THR A 36 1.87 -14.43 48.35
C THR A 36 0.91 -15.56 48.72
N VAL A 37 1.45 -16.48 49.53
CA VAL A 37 0.88 -17.60 50.28
C VAL A 37 -0.26 -17.23 51.24
N GLU A 38 -1.32 -18.04 51.27
CA GLU A 38 -2.05 -18.40 52.50
C GLU A 38 -2.42 -19.91 52.46
N THR A 39 -2.21 -20.58 53.58
CA THR A 39 -2.62 -21.96 53.96
C THR A 39 -3.08 -21.88 55.43
N PRO A 40 -3.71 -22.87 56.12
CA PRO A 40 -4.16 -24.26 55.78
C PRO A 40 -5.58 -24.53 56.43
N PRO A 41 -6.13 -25.75 56.76
CA PRO A 41 -5.44 -27.02 57.04
C PRO A 41 -6.05 -28.36 56.59
N ALA A 42 -5.19 -29.36 56.83
CA ALA A 42 -5.15 -30.75 56.42
C ALA A 42 -5.90 -31.73 57.34
N VAL A 43 -6.21 -32.94 56.84
CA VAL A 43 -6.26 -34.25 57.54
C VAL A 43 -6.12 -35.36 56.46
N ALA A 44 -4.95 -36.00 56.30
CA ALA A 44 -4.47 -37.29 56.86
C ALA A 44 -4.97 -38.58 56.15
N GLU A 45 -3.99 -39.43 55.79
CA GLU A 45 -4.06 -40.76 55.18
C GLU A 45 -4.68 -41.82 56.11
N THR A 46 -5.32 -42.88 55.58
CA THR A 46 -4.83 -44.29 55.62
C THR A 46 -5.83 -45.32 55.07
N LYS A 47 -5.25 -46.34 54.42
CA LYS A 47 -5.70 -47.72 54.10
C LYS A 47 -6.87 -48.28 54.92
N VAL A 48 -7.67 -49.17 54.32
CA VAL A 48 -7.71 -50.64 54.58
C VAL A 48 -8.82 -51.31 53.73
N LEU A 49 -8.46 -52.42 53.07
CA LEU A 49 -9.36 -53.45 52.49
C LEU A 49 -9.67 -54.50 53.57
N PRO A 50 -10.85 -55.15 53.55
CA PRO A 50 -10.79 -56.61 53.47
C PRO A 50 -11.87 -57.25 52.56
N GLU A 51 -11.40 -58.18 51.73
CA GLU A 51 -11.84 -59.57 51.54
C GLU A 51 -13.32 -59.95 51.74
N ASP A 52 -13.91 -60.39 50.62
CA ASP A 52 -14.74 -61.56 50.39
C ASP A 52 -15.71 -62.08 51.48
N SER A 53 -17.00 -62.03 51.13
CA SER A 53 -17.96 -63.04 51.55
C SER A 53 -18.89 -63.38 50.38
N LEU A 54 -18.46 -64.40 49.63
CA LEU A 54 -19.24 -65.19 48.70
C LEU A 54 -20.50 -65.72 49.37
N SER A 55 -21.68 -65.33 48.89
CA SER A 55 -22.90 -66.15 48.86
C SER A 55 -24.05 -65.45 48.13
N GLU A 56 -24.05 -65.44 46.79
CA GLU A 56 -25.31 -65.42 46.01
C GLU A 56 -25.12 -65.85 44.55
N THR A 57 -24.21 -66.79 44.30
CA THR A 57 -23.95 -67.32 42.96
C THR A 57 -24.98 -68.38 42.59
N ARG A 58 -26.18 -67.98 42.15
CA ARG A 58 -27.04 -68.80 41.27
C ARG A 58 -28.27 -68.08 40.67
N LYS A 59 -28.57 -66.83 41.04
CA LYS A 59 -29.65 -66.05 40.40
C LYS A 59 -29.17 -64.99 39.39
N SER A 60 -27.96 -64.45 39.57
CA SER A 60 -27.41 -63.37 38.73
C SER A 60 -27.13 -63.77 37.27
N SER A 61 -26.71 -65.01 37.00
CA SER A 61 -26.31 -65.42 35.64
C SER A 61 -27.47 -65.51 34.65
N LEU A 62 -28.69 -65.82 35.11
CA LEU A 62 -29.87 -65.89 34.23
C LEU A 62 -30.36 -64.48 33.86
N ASP A 63 -30.31 -63.54 34.80
CA ASP A 63 -30.65 -62.13 34.55
C ASP A 63 -29.60 -61.46 33.67
N VAL A 64 -28.30 -61.71 33.89
CA VAL A 64 -27.23 -61.19 33.00
C VAL A 64 -27.39 -61.71 31.57
N LEU A 65 -27.75 -62.99 31.40
CA LEU A 65 -27.94 -63.60 30.08
C LEU A 65 -29.21 -63.10 29.38
N THR A 66 -30.23 -62.71 30.14
CA THR A 66 -31.48 -62.11 29.63
C THR A 66 -31.28 -60.64 29.25
N VAL A 67 -30.56 -59.89 30.09
CA VAL A 67 -30.18 -58.49 29.83
C VAL A 67 -29.26 -58.39 28.62
N THR A 68 -28.25 -59.27 28.50
CA THR A 68 -27.37 -59.27 27.32
C THR A 68 -28.10 -59.70 26.05
N LYS A 69 -29.02 -60.67 26.09
CA LYS A 69 -29.87 -61.00 24.93
C LYS A 69 -30.82 -59.85 24.55
N GLY A 70 -31.37 -59.14 25.53
CA GLY A 70 -32.18 -57.95 25.33
C GLY A 70 -31.38 -56.84 24.65
N LEU A 71 -30.18 -56.55 25.15
CA LEU A 71 -29.27 -55.57 24.56
C LEU A 71 -28.81 -55.98 23.15
N LEU A 72 -28.60 -57.27 22.88
CA LEU A 72 -28.21 -57.74 21.55
C LEU A 72 -29.37 -57.64 20.54
N ALA A 73 -30.60 -57.89 20.98
CA ALA A 73 -31.81 -57.65 20.18
C ALA A 73 -32.09 -56.16 19.97
N GLU A 74 -31.79 -55.32 20.95
CA GLU A 74 -31.89 -53.86 20.88
C GLU A 74 -30.81 -53.25 19.97
N LEU A 75 -29.58 -53.77 20.02
CA LEU A 75 -28.50 -53.41 19.08
C LEU A 75 -28.78 -53.89 17.65
N SER A 76 -29.36 -55.08 17.51
CA SER A 76 -29.77 -55.65 16.22
C SER A 76 -30.87 -54.81 15.56
N SER A 77 -31.86 -54.36 16.32
CA SER A 77 -32.94 -53.48 15.84
C SER A 77 -32.50 -52.02 15.67
N ARG A 78 -31.42 -51.58 16.32
CA ARG A 78 -30.77 -50.27 16.11
C ARG A 78 -29.84 -50.22 14.90
N THR A 79 -29.89 -51.21 14.00
CA THR A 79 -29.46 -51.00 12.62
C THR A 79 -30.43 -50.02 11.96
N ARG A 80 -30.21 -48.72 12.22
CA ARG A 80 -30.72 -47.63 11.40
C ARG A 80 -30.52 -48.05 9.96
N LYS A 81 -31.63 -48.28 9.24
CA LYS A 81 -31.68 -48.47 7.80
C LYS A 81 -31.02 -47.21 7.20
N ARG A 82 -29.69 -47.23 7.05
CA ARG A 82 -28.95 -46.21 6.32
C ARG A 82 -29.55 -46.27 4.93
N LYS A 83 -30.37 -45.27 4.62
CA LYS A 83 -30.85 -45.01 3.27
C LYS A 83 -29.60 -45.06 2.42
N SER A 84 -29.48 -46.05 1.54
CA SER A 84 -28.35 -46.14 0.62
C SER A 84 -28.21 -44.79 -0.08
N PRO A 85 -27.02 -44.17 -0.10
CA PRO A 85 -26.85 -42.90 -0.78
C PRO A 85 -27.34 -43.04 -2.22
N ASN A 86 -28.21 -42.14 -2.69
CA ASN A 86 -28.65 -42.18 -4.09
C ASN A 86 -27.43 -41.83 -4.97
N PRO A 87 -26.92 -42.76 -5.79
CA PRO A 87 -25.68 -42.55 -6.54
C PRO A 87 -25.79 -41.41 -7.56
N GLU A 88 -26.98 -41.17 -8.13
CA GLU A 88 -27.21 -40.09 -9.11
C GLU A 88 -27.04 -38.69 -8.48
N VAL A 89 -27.51 -38.53 -7.24
CA VAL A 89 -27.41 -37.25 -6.51
C VAL A 89 -25.95 -36.95 -6.16
N LEU A 90 -25.19 -37.97 -5.74
CA LEU A 90 -23.76 -37.83 -5.46
C LEU A 90 -22.97 -37.49 -6.72
N GLN A 91 -23.29 -38.13 -7.85
CA GLN A 91 -22.64 -37.83 -9.12
C GLN A 91 -22.89 -36.38 -9.55
N LYS A 92 -24.14 -35.91 -9.42
CA LYS A 92 -24.49 -34.52 -9.71
C LYS A 92 -23.76 -33.52 -8.81
N GLN A 93 -23.61 -33.84 -7.52
CA GLN A 93 -22.83 -33.04 -6.58
C GLN A 93 -21.35 -32.95 -6.99
N LYS A 94 -20.75 -34.07 -7.42
CA LYS A 94 -19.37 -34.10 -7.92
C LYS A 94 -19.21 -33.24 -9.18
N GLN A 95 -20.14 -33.34 -10.13
CA GLN A 95 -20.13 -32.52 -11.34
C GLN A 95 -20.29 -31.03 -11.02
N THR A 96 -21.20 -30.67 -10.11
CA THR A 96 -21.38 -29.27 -9.68
C THR A 96 -20.11 -28.73 -9.02
N LEU A 97 -19.41 -29.56 -8.23
CA LEU A 97 -18.15 -29.17 -7.60
C LEU A 97 -17.03 -28.95 -8.63
N GLU A 98 -16.97 -29.79 -9.66
CA GLU A 98 -16.06 -29.64 -10.79
C GLU A 98 -16.31 -28.32 -11.56
N GLU A 99 -17.58 -27.95 -11.78
CA GLU A 99 -17.94 -26.67 -12.38
C GLU A 99 -17.41 -25.48 -11.57
N PHE A 100 -17.50 -25.52 -10.24
CA PHE A 100 -16.92 -24.49 -9.38
C PHE A 100 -15.40 -24.44 -9.46
N PHE A 101 -14.70 -25.58 -9.52
CA PHE A 101 -13.23 -25.58 -9.59
C PHE A 101 -12.68 -25.14 -10.94
N ASN A 102 -13.48 -25.18 -12.00
CA ASN A 102 -13.14 -24.60 -13.28
C ASN A 102 -13.40 -23.08 -13.36
N MET A 103 -13.96 -22.48 -12.30
CA MET A 103 -14.24 -21.06 -12.21
C MET A 103 -13.07 -20.31 -11.54
N PRO A 104 -12.71 -19.10 -12.01
CA PRO A 104 -11.73 -18.27 -11.29
C PRO A 104 -12.24 -17.86 -9.91
N LEU A 105 -11.33 -17.70 -8.94
CA LEU A 105 -11.65 -17.40 -7.54
C LEU A 105 -12.44 -16.10 -7.38
N GLU A 106 -12.18 -15.12 -8.24
CA GLU A 106 -12.92 -13.86 -8.29
C GLU A 106 -14.39 -14.09 -8.63
N ALA A 107 -14.68 -14.96 -9.59
CA ALA A 107 -16.06 -15.29 -9.96
C ALA A 107 -16.75 -16.14 -8.88
N ILE A 108 -16.02 -17.02 -8.19
CA ILE A 108 -16.52 -17.75 -7.01
C ILE A 108 -16.92 -16.78 -5.89
N GLN A 109 -16.09 -15.76 -5.64
CA GLN A 109 -16.41 -14.70 -4.67
C GLN A 109 -17.65 -13.91 -5.12
N GLN A 110 -17.70 -13.45 -6.37
CA GLN A 110 -18.82 -12.65 -6.90
C GLN A 110 -20.14 -13.43 -6.88
N ALA A 111 -20.09 -14.74 -7.14
CA ALA A 111 -21.25 -15.63 -7.06
C ALA A 111 -21.62 -16.01 -5.61
N ASN A 112 -20.84 -15.56 -4.61
CA ASN A 112 -20.96 -15.96 -3.21
C ASN A 112 -21.06 -17.49 -3.05
N ALA A 113 -20.25 -18.21 -3.83
CA ALA A 113 -20.42 -19.66 -4.01
C ALA A 113 -19.71 -20.51 -2.94
N TYR A 114 -18.86 -19.91 -2.11
CA TYR A 114 -18.11 -20.62 -1.06
C TYR A 114 -19.01 -21.48 -0.15
N GLY A 115 -20.15 -20.94 0.30
CA GLY A 115 -21.09 -21.71 1.13
C GLY A 115 -21.73 -22.90 0.41
N ASN A 116 -22.00 -22.77 -0.90
CA ASN A 116 -22.52 -23.87 -1.71
C ASN A 116 -21.46 -24.97 -1.89
N ILE A 117 -20.21 -24.57 -2.14
CA ILE A 117 -19.05 -25.47 -2.26
C ILE A 117 -18.85 -26.24 -0.95
N GLU A 118 -18.81 -25.54 0.19
CA GLU A 118 -18.72 -26.14 1.53
C GLU A 118 -19.86 -27.14 1.79
N GLY A 119 -21.09 -26.77 1.45
CA GLY A 119 -22.27 -27.63 1.60
C GLY A 119 -22.20 -28.91 0.74
N ILE A 120 -21.73 -28.80 -0.49
CA ILE A 120 -21.51 -29.96 -1.38
C ILE A 120 -20.44 -30.87 -0.80
N ILE A 121 -19.30 -30.32 -0.38
CA ILE A 121 -18.19 -31.11 0.21
C ILE A 121 -18.65 -31.83 1.48
N HIS A 122 -19.37 -31.16 2.38
CA HIS A 122 -19.95 -31.78 3.57
C HIS A 122 -20.88 -32.95 3.23
N SER A 123 -21.76 -32.79 2.23
CA SER A 123 -22.63 -33.87 1.75
C SER A 123 -21.82 -35.07 1.24
N LEU A 124 -20.77 -34.83 0.47
CA LEU A 124 -19.91 -35.89 -0.06
C LEU A 124 -19.16 -36.63 1.06
N ILE A 125 -18.65 -35.93 2.07
CA ILE A 125 -18.00 -36.56 3.24
C ILE A 125 -18.95 -37.51 3.98
N GLN A 126 -20.19 -37.08 4.20
CA GLN A 126 -21.18 -37.87 4.94
C GLN A 126 -21.60 -39.15 4.19
N ASN A 127 -21.55 -39.12 2.85
CA ASN A 127 -22.00 -40.21 2.00
C ASN A 127 -20.86 -41.08 1.44
N SER A 128 -19.61 -40.66 1.56
CA SER A 128 -18.46 -41.49 1.17
C SER A 128 -18.27 -42.66 2.15
N ASN A 129 -17.92 -43.83 1.60
CA ASN A 129 -17.50 -44.99 2.38
C ASN A 129 -15.98 -45.19 2.30
N ASP A 130 -15.28 -44.49 1.41
CA ASP A 130 -13.84 -44.54 1.28
C ASP A 130 -13.18 -43.55 2.24
N LEU A 131 -12.31 -44.07 3.11
CA LEU A 131 -11.59 -43.25 4.08
C LEU A 131 -10.66 -42.26 3.38
N ARG A 132 -10.03 -42.66 2.27
CA ARG A 132 -9.11 -41.79 1.53
C ARG A 132 -9.87 -40.62 0.90
N GLU A 133 -10.98 -40.88 0.21
CA GLU A 133 -11.86 -39.84 -0.33
C GLU A 133 -12.33 -38.86 0.77
N LYS A 134 -12.73 -39.36 1.95
CA LYS A 134 -13.10 -38.49 3.08
C LYS A 134 -11.97 -37.55 3.50
N THR A 135 -10.77 -38.09 3.71
CA THR A 135 -9.62 -37.27 4.10
C THR A 135 -9.32 -36.20 3.06
N THR A 136 -9.39 -36.54 1.76
CA THR A 136 -9.22 -35.55 0.68
C THR A 136 -10.29 -34.46 0.73
N LEU A 137 -11.56 -34.82 0.94
CA LEU A 137 -12.66 -33.87 1.05
C LEU A 137 -12.56 -32.98 2.30
N GLU A 138 -12.08 -33.50 3.42
CA GLU A 138 -11.84 -32.73 4.65
C GLU A 138 -10.73 -31.69 4.45
N ILE A 139 -9.63 -32.07 3.78
CA ILE A 139 -8.56 -31.13 3.40
C ILE A 139 -9.11 -30.05 2.48
N LEU A 140 -9.91 -30.44 1.48
CA LEU A 140 -10.51 -29.51 0.54
C LEU A 140 -11.44 -28.52 1.24
N LEU A 141 -12.25 -28.99 2.20
CA LEU A 141 -13.13 -28.15 3.00
C LEU A 141 -12.34 -27.09 3.78
N ALA A 142 -11.26 -27.49 4.45
CA ALA A 142 -10.39 -26.56 5.16
C ALA A 142 -9.81 -25.50 4.21
N ARG A 143 -9.39 -25.91 3.01
CA ARG A 143 -8.84 -24.98 2.02
C ARG A 143 -9.87 -24.00 1.48
N VAL A 144 -11.11 -24.43 1.26
CA VAL A 144 -12.21 -23.56 0.84
C VAL A 144 -12.49 -22.49 1.90
N ALA A 145 -12.45 -22.85 3.18
CA ALA A 145 -12.61 -21.89 4.28
C ALA A 145 -11.46 -20.87 4.32
N GLU A 146 -10.21 -21.32 4.16
CA GLU A 146 -9.05 -20.42 4.06
C GLU A 146 -9.18 -19.43 2.88
N PHE A 147 -9.64 -19.91 1.72
CA PHE A 147 -9.85 -19.06 0.55
C PHE A 147 -10.97 -18.05 0.73
N ARG A 148 -12.08 -18.46 1.35
CA ARG A 148 -13.20 -17.56 1.67
C ARG A 148 -12.75 -16.36 2.52
N GLU A 149 -11.79 -16.56 3.41
CA GLU A 149 -11.26 -15.51 4.27
C GLU A 149 -10.17 -14.66 3.59
N SER A 150 -9.26 -15.30 2.84
CA SER A 150 -8.08 -14.63 2.28
C SER A 150 -8.30 -13.93 0.93
N ILE A 151 -9.17 -14.46 0.06
CA ILE A 151 -9.38 -13.94 -1.29
C ILE A 151 -10.00 -12.53 -1.30
N PRO A 152 -11.02 -12.19 -0.47
CA PRO A 152 -11.55 -10.84 -0.40
C PRO A 152 -10.48 -9.79 -0.06
N MET A 153 -9.62 -10.10 0.91
CA MET A 153 -8.50 -9.24 1.29
C MET A 153 -7.51 -9.07 0.14
N ALA A 154 -7.13 -10.16 -0.51
CA ALA A 154 -6.19 -10.12 -1.65
C ALA A 154 -6.75 -9.28 -2.82
N MET A 155 -8.04 -9.39 -3.12
CA MET A 155 -8.68 -8.56 -4.14
C MET A 155 -8.70 -7.08 -3.76
N ALA A 156 -9.06 -6.74 -2.52
CA ALA A 156 -9.05 -5.35 -2.06
C ALA A 156 -7.64 -4.73 -2.13
N ILE A 157 -6.61 -5.51 -1.79
CA ILE A 157 -5.20 -5.09 -1.93
C ILE A 157 -4.85 -4.85 -3.40
N LYS A 158 -5.23 -5.79 -4.29
CA LYS A 158 -5.02 -5.67 -5.74
C LYS A 158 -5.68 -4.41 -6.30
N GLU A 159 -6.97 -4.21 -6.04
CA GLU A 159 -7.75 -3.05 -6.51
C GLU A 159 -7.13 -1.73 -6.01
N THR A 160 -6.74 -1.68 -4.73
CA THR A 160 -6.07 -0.51 -4.16
C THR A 160 -4.72 -0.24 -4.82
N ALA A 161 -3.95 -1.30 -5.10
CA ALA A 161 -2.67 -1.19 -5.77
C ALA A 161 -2.83 -0.71 -7.23
N GLU A 162 -3.81 -1.23 -7.96
CA GLU A 162 -4.14 -0.81 -9.33
C GLU A 162 -4.56 0.66 -9.38
N ALA A 163 -5.45 1.09 -8.48
CA ALA A 163 -5.86 2.49 -8.37
C ALA A 163 -4.67 3.41 -8.07
N ARG A 164 -3.74 2.97 -7.21
CA ARG A 164 -2.52 3.70 -6.90
C ARG A 164 -1.59 3.81 -8.11
N ILE A 165 -1.42 2.74 -8.88
CA ILE A 165 -0.62 2.74 -10.11
C ILE A 165 -1.18 3.75 -11.11
N ILE A 166 -2.49 3.73 -11.35
CA ILE A 166 -3.15 4.68 -12.27
C ILE A 166 -2.96 6.12 -11.79
N SER A 167 -3.14 6.39 -10.50
CA SER A 167 -2.93 7.73 -9.92
C SER A 167 -1.49 8.22 -10.06
N LEU A 168 -0.50 7.35 -9.80
CA LEU A 168 0.91 7.69 -9.93
C LEU A 168 1.30 7.93 -11.38
N LEU A 169 0.79 7.13 -12.31
CA LEU A 169 0.99 7.33 -13.74
C LEU A 169 0.47 8.69 -14.19
N GLY A 170 -0.74 9.08 -13.76
CA GLY A 170 -1.28 10.41 -14.01
C GLY A 170 -0.37 11.53 -13.47
N LYS A 171 0.15 11.39 -12.24
CA LYS A 171 1.09 12.36 -11.67
C LYS A 171 2.40 12.46 -12.46
N ALA A 172 2.94 11.33 -12.93
CA ALA A 172 4.16 11.30 -13.73
C ALA A 172 3.98 12.08 -15.03
N THR A 173 2.89 11.85 -15.77
CA THR A 173 2.62 12.58 -17.02
C THR A 173 2.53 14.10 -16.86
N VAL A 174 1.94 14.56 -15.74
CA VAL A 174 1.87 16.00 -15.43
C VAL A 174 3.26 16.57 -15.11
N LEU A 175 4.11 15.81 -14.41
CA LEU A 175 5.47 16.23 -14.12
C LEU A 175 6.32 16.30 -15.39
N ASP A 176 6.18 15.32 -16.29
CA ASP A 176 6.90 15.30 -17.58
C ASP A 176 6.53 16.52 -18.44
N ALA A 177 5.24 16.83 -18.56
CA ALA A 177 4.79 18.02 -19.30
C ALA A 177 5.35 19.33 -18.71
N ARG A 178 5.38 19.43 -17.37
CA ARG A 178 5.97 20.59 -16.67
C ARG A 178 7.48 20.68 -16.87
N LEU A 179 8.17 19.54 -16.93
CA LEU A 179 9.61 19.50 -17.19
C LEU A 179 9.89 20.00 -18.60
N GLU A 180 9.19 19.48 -19.61
CA GLU A 180 9.33 19.90 -21.01
C GLU A 180 9.05 21.40 -21.19
N GLU A 181 8.02 21.93 -20.53
CA GLU A 181 7.72 23.37 -20.55
C GLU A 181 8.88 24.19 -19.97
N ARG A 182 9.48 23.75 -18.85
CA ARG A 182 10.60 24.45 -18.22
C ARG A 182 11.88 24.38 -19.05
N GLU A 183 12.15 23.25 -19.69
CA GLU A 183 13.30 23.11 -20.60
C GLU A 183 13.20 24.07 -21.77
N LYS A 184 12.02 24.20 -22.39
CA LYS A 184 11.77 25.18 -23.46
C LYS A 184 12.00 26.62 -22.99
N LYS A 185 11.47 26.97 -21.81
CA LYS A 185 11.68 28.31 -21.21
C LYS A 185 13.14 28.59 -20.94
N LEU A 186 13.88 27.60 -20.42
CA LEU A 186 15.29 27.73 -20.12
C LEU A 186 16.11 27.91 -21.40
N SER A 187 15.82 27.11 -22.45
CA SER A 187 16.46 27.24 -23.76
C SER A 187 16.26 28.63 -24.37
N PHE A 188 15.05 29.17 -24.30
CA PHE A 188 14.76 30.53 -24.72
C PHE A 188 15.57 31.56 -23.93
N LEU A 189 15.57 31.46 -22.59
CA LEU A 189 16.26 32.42 -21.72
C LEU A 189 17.78 32.40 -21.93
N VAL A 190 18.38 31.23 -22.13
CA VAL A 190 19.80 31.09 -22.47
C VAL A 190 20.11 31.80 -23.78
N THR A 191 19.26 31.63 -24.79
CA THR A 191 19.43 32.28 -26.10
C THR A 191 19.34 33.80 -25.99
N GLU A 192 18.34 34.31 -25.27
CA GLU A 192 18.18 35.75 -25.03
C GLU A 192 19.34 36.33 -24.22
N PHE A 193 19.83 35.61 -23.21
CA PHE A 193 20.99 36.02 -22.43
C PHE A 193 22.24 36.15 -23.30
N SER A 194 22.52 35.18 -24.17
CA SER A 194 23.63 35.26 -25.12
C SER A 194 23.49 36.43 -26.09
N ARG A 195 22.26 36.69 -26.58
CA ARG A 195 21.99 37.84 -27.46
C ARG A 195 22.30 39.16 -26.74
N LEU A 196 21.80 39.34 -25.52
CA LEU A 196 22.02 40.53 -24.72
C LEU A 196 23.49 40.72 -24.34
N SER A 197 24.20 39.64 -24.00
CA SER A 197 25.63 39.71 -23.68
C SER A 197 26.46 40.18 -24.87
N LYS A 198 26.13 39.75 -26.09
CA LYS A 198 26.78 40.25 -27.30
C LYS A 198 26.45 41.71 -27.60
N GLU A 199 25.20 42.12 -27.35
CA GLU A 199 24.77 43.51 -27.51
C GLU A 199 25.50 44.42 -26.51
N GLU A 200 25.66 43.99 -25.26
CA GLU A 200 26.45 44.65 -24.23
C GLU A 200 27.91 44.83 -24.66
N GLU A 201 28.56 43.77 -25.16
CA GLU A 201 29.95 43.83 -25.65
C GLU A 201 30.13 44.86 -26.77
N ASN A 202 29.20 44.90 -27.74
CA ASN A 202 29.24 45.87 -28.82
C ASN A 202 29.07 47.31 -28.33
N LEU A 203 28.14 47.54 -27.38
CA LEU A 203 27.92 48.86 -26.80
C LEU A 203 29.13 49.33 -26.00
N GLU A 204 29.78 48.43 -25.25
CA GLU A 204 31.01 48.75 -24.51
C GLU A 204 32.13 49.17 -25.48
N ALA A 205 32.30 48.46 -26.59
CA ALA A 205 33.29 48.82 -27.61
C ALA A 205 33.03 50.22 -28.20
N GLU A 206 31.77 50.55 -28.50
CA GLU A 206 31.39 51.88 -29.00
C GLU A 206 31.63 52.98 -27.95
N ILE A 207 31.33 52.71 -26.68
CA ILE A 207 31.61 53.64 -25.57
C ILE A 207 33.12 53.94 -25.48
N GLN A 208 33.97 52.91 -25.55
CA GLN A 208 35.43 53.10 -25.51
C GLN A 208 35.95 53.90 -26.71
N PHE A 209 35.39 53.67 -27.90
CA PHE A 209 35.71 54.44 -29.09
C PHE A 209 35.34 55.93 -28.94
N LEU A 210 34.14 56.23 -28.44
CA LEU A 210 33.69 57.61 -28.17
C LEU A 210 34.53 58.30 -27.09
N ILE A 211 34.94 57.58 -26.04
CA ILE A 211 35.85 58.10 -25.01
C ILE A 211 37.19 58.50 -25.64
N THR A 212 37.72 57.67 -26.53
CA THR A 212 39.00 57.93 -27.22
C THR A 212 38.89 59.17 -28.11
N GLN A 213 37.88 59.25 -28.97
CA GLN A 213 37.65 60.42 -29.82
C GLN A 213 37.49 61.72 -29.00
N LYS A 214 36.75 61.66 -27.88
CA LYS A 214 36.60 62.81 -26.99
C LYS A 214 37.94 63.27 -26.42
N ALA A 215 38.82 62.34 -26.05
CA ALA A 215 40.15 62.67 -25.53
C ALA A 215 41.01 63.36 -26.60
N GLU A 216 40.98 62.89 -27.85
CA GLU A 216 41.68 63.50 -28.98
C GLU A 216 41.19 64.92 -29.26
N ILE A 217 39.87 65.13 -29.31
CA ILE A 217 39.27 66.46 -29.50
C ILE A 217 39.68 67.41 -28.37
N LEU A 218 39.68 66.94 -27.12
CA LEU A 218 40.10 67.75 -25.97
C LEU A 218 41.58 68.13 -26.04
N ALA A 219 42.44 67.21 -26.48
CA ALA A 219 43.86 67.50 -26.70
C ALA A 219 44.06 68.54 -27.81
N HIS A 220 43.36 68.39 -28.94
CA HIS A 220 43.42 69.35 -30.03
C HIS A 220 42.90 70.74 -29.61
N LYS A 221 41.77 70.78 -28.89
CA LYS A 221 41.23 72.03 -28.34
C LYS A 221 42.22 72.75 -27.43
N LYS A 222 42.93 72.02 -26.57
CA LYS A 222 43.97 72.58 -25.69
C LYS A 222 45.14 73.15 -26.50
N HIS A 223 45.57 72.45 -27.54
CA HIS A 223 46.64 72.93 -28.41
C HIS A 223 46.25 74.23 -29.13
N VAL A 224 45.06 74.27 -29.74
CA VAL A 224 44.54 75.48 -30.40
C VAL A 224 44.42 76.65 -29.43
N LEU A 225 43.97 76.40 -28.19
CA LEU A 225 43.90 77.45 -27.16
C LEU A 225 45.28 78.04 -26.85
N ALA A 226 46.30 77.19 -26.69
CA ALA A 226 47.67 77.64 -26.43
C ALA A 226 48.26 78.45 -27.61
N ASP A 227 47.97 78.05 -28.84
CA ASP A 227 48.40 78.79 -30.03
C ASP A 227 47.71 80.16 -30.11
N MET A 228 46.43 80.24 -29.74
CA MET A 228 45.69 81.50 -29.65
C MET A 228 46.26 82.42 -28.57
N GLU A 229 46.57 81.90 -27.37
CA GLU A 229 47.19 82.67 -26.29
C GLU A 229 48.55 83.23 -26.73
N LYS A 230 49.41 82.39 -27.30
CA LYS A 230 50.72 82.80 -27.84
C LYS A 230 50.60 83.90 -28.89
N THR A 231 49.67 83.75 -29.84
CA THR A 231 49.46 84.76 -30.89
C THR A 231 48.98 86.08 -30.28
N ASN A 232 48.08 86.02 -29.29
CA ASN A 232 47.55 87.22 -28.64
C ASN A 232 48.63 87.98 -27.84
N ASP A 233 49.54 87.26 -27.17
CA ASP A 233 50.68 87.86 -26.47
C ASP A 233 51.63 88.56 -27.46
N GLU A 234 52.00 87.89 -28.57
CA GLU A 234 52.83 88.47 -29.64
C GLU A 234 52.18 89.73 -30.25
N THR A 235 50.86 89.71 -30.47
CA THR A 235 50.14 90.86 -31.03
C THR A 235 50.04 92.02 -30.03
N SER A 236 50.07 91.76 -28.73
CA SER A 236 50.05 92.78 -27.70
C SER A 236 51.41 93.47 -27.53
N GLU A 237 52.52 92.73 -27.70
CA GLU A 237 53.88 93.30 -27.69
C GLU A 237 54.12 94.23 -28.89
N ASP A 238 53.65 93.86 -30.09
CA ASP A 238 53.78 94.66 -31.32
C ASP A 238 53.00 96.00 -31.28
N VAL A 239 52.07 96.19 -30.33
CA VAL A 239 51.24 97.40 -30.20
C VAL A 239 51.78 98.36 -29.12
N GLU A 240 52.73 97.94 -28.29
CA GLU A 240 53.35 98.76 -27.24
C GLU A 240 54.71 99.40 -27.63
N GLU A 241 55.22 99.17 -28.85
CA GLU A 241 56.36 99.90 -29.46
C GLU A 241 55.94 101.18 -30.22
#